data_AF-A0A954ALR1-F1
#
_entry.id   AF-A0A954ALR1-F1
#
_cell.length_a   1.000
_cell.length_b   1.000
_cell.length_c   1.000
_cell.angle_alpha   90.00
_cell.angle_beta   90.00
_cell.angle_gamma   90.00
#
_symmetry.space_group_name_H-M   'P 1'
#
loop_
_entity.id
_entity.type
_entity.pdbx_description
1 polymer ?
#
loop_
_entity_poly.entity_id
_entity_poly.type
_entity_poly.pdbx_seq_one_letter_code
_entity_poly.pdbx_strand_id
1 'polypeptide(L)'
;MNSTKTLRFALFTACLACPGLSQDSGKDPGQTEKAGPIDRAGQDTETPKQDDPKQKTNEPEKVTWPAIKPVRLSITKDKIPQLVHKNEKTREKAKATIVGYGAGCAPVLLDALKHGQKPELVAELTKILDGFMEKQYVPLLEAEWTGTDEVRDAYIISTIKRFGVEGHGELFAKGLVHGDPAIRETATYALAMLGDERALHPLLLLARDSWEEKNYQIREALPKLKSETSTKWLVNHLAEGEIADRIATLRLLHSAGTKDCVRAIAPLLDAKEHLIRAEAVNALRGIMDGDPPFRKLSVFQAIEEIKKWKARVGT
;
A
#
# COMPACT_ATOMS: atom_id res chain seq x y z
N MET A 1 29.17 -19.05 10.42
CA MET A 1 28.62 -18.48 9.17
C MET A 1 27.35 -19.26 8.82
N ASN A 2 26.30 -18.52 8.45
CA ASN A 2 24.96 -18.96 8.04
C ASN A 2 24.01 -19.46 9.16
N SER A 3 23.27 -18.52 9.77
CA SER A 3 21.92 -18.75 10.27
C SER A 3 21.14 -17.42 10.34
N THR A 4 20.66 -16.95 9.19
CA THR A 4 19.82 -15.73 9.05
C THR A 4 18.55 -15.99 8.24
N LYS A 5 18.03 -17.22 8.24
CA LYS A 5 16.89 -17.61 7.37
C LYS A 5 15.52 -17.78 8.05
N THR A 6 15.33 -17.44 9.33
CA THR A 6 14.10 -17.85 10.04
C THR A 6 13.29 -16.74 10.70
N LEU A 7 13.30 -15.51 10.17
CA LEU A 7 12.41 -14.43 10.63
C LEU A 7 11.50 -13.85 9.53
N ARG A 8 11.17 -14.64 8.49
CA ARG A 8 10.42 -14.18 7.31
C ARG A 8 8.89 -14.38 7.35
N PHE A 9 8.28 -14.83 8.45
CA PHE A 9 6.90 -15.34 8.37
C PHE A 9 5.84 -14.77 9.34
N ALA A 10 6.13 -13.71 10.11
CA ALA A 10 5.21 -13.29 11.18
C ALA A 10 4.35 -12.02 10.92
N LEU A 11 4.50 -11.32 9.79
CA LEU A 11 3.76 -10.06 9.53
C LEU A 11 2.74 -10.12 8.38
N PHE A 12 2.51 -11.29 7.79
CA PHE A 12 1.61 -11.46 6.64
C PHE A 12 0.43 -12.37 6.98
N THR A 13 -0.55 -11.87 7.73
CA THR A 13 -1.92 -12.41 7.71
C THR A 13 -2.89 -11.47 8.43
N ALA A 14 -3.80 -10.84 7.67
CA ALA A 14 -5.22 -10.58 8.00
C ALA A 14 -5.76 -9.40 7.17
N CYS A 15 -6.31 -9.69 6.00
CA CYS A 15 -7.30 -8.81 5.36
C CYS A 15 -8.61 -9.58 5.38
N LEU A 16 -9.50 -9.25 6.30
CA LEU A 16 -10.87 -9.79 6.36
C LEU A 16 -11.85 -8.77 5.78
N ALA A 17 -12.76 -9.34 5.00
CA ALA A 17 -13.84 -8.74 4.24
C ALA A 17 -14.71 -7.70 4.97
N CYS A 18 -15.19 -6.71 4.22
CA CYS A 18 -16.39 -5.93 4.55
C CYS A 18 -17.50 -6.27 3.53
N PRO A 19 -18.71 -6.67 3.97
CA PRO A 19 -19.90 -6.71 3.11
C PRO A 19 -20.65 -5.36 3.17
N GLY A 20 -21.29 -5.02 2.04
CA GLY A 20 -21.89 -3.71 1.77
C GLY A 20 -23.27 -3.44 2.39
N LEU A 21 -23.90 -2.36 1.87
CA LEU A 21 -25.30 -1.89 1.94
C LEU A 21 -25.24 -0.39 1.61
N SER A 22 -26.18 0.29 0.95
CA SER A 22 -27.33 -0.01 0.10
C SER A 22 -27.82 1.35 -0.42
N GLN A 23 -28.61 1.30 -1.48
CA GLN A 23 -29.33 2.40 -2.11
C GLN A 23 -30.16 3.24 -1.13
N ASP A 24 -30.32 4.54 -1.41
CA ASP A 24 -31.65 5.14 -1.42
C ASP A 24 -31.72 6.40 -2.28
N SER A 25 -32.95 6.84 -2.52
CA SER A 25 -33.49 7.38 -3.75
C SER A 25 -34.21 8.72 -3.51
N GLY A 26 -34.27 9.54 -4.56
CA GLY A 26 -35.40 10.44 -4.86
C GLY A 26 -35.53 11.74 -4.07
N LYS A 27 -35.41 12.88 -4.76
CA LYS A 27 -36.56 13.66 -5.29
C LYS A 27 -36.14 15.09 -5.66
N ASP A 28 -36.40 15.41 -6.92
CA ASP A 28 -36.71 16.76 -7.42
C ASP A 28 -38.12 17.17 -6.92
N PRO A 29 -38.46 18.46 -6.81
CA PRO A 29 -38.83 19.20 -8.03
C PRO A 29 -38.43 20.69 -8.06
N GLY A 30 -38.24 21.20 -9.27
CA GLY A 30 -38.12 22.62 -9.56
C GLY A 30 -39.44 23.41 -9.63
N GLN A 31 -39.30 24.74 -9.66
CA GLN A 31 -40.04 25.77 -10.41
C GLN A 31 -39.62 27.14 -9.84
N THR A 32 -38.80 27.94 -10.53
CA THR A 32 -39.14 29.04 -11.46
C THR A 32 -40.13 30.09 -10.92
N GLU A 33 -39.67 31.33 -10.73
CA GLU A 33 -40.35 32.60 -11.13
C GLU A 33 -39.38 33.78 -10.85
N LYS A 34 -38.80 34.39 -11.89
CA LYS A 34 -39.21 35.61 -12.61
C LYS A 34 -39.07 36.92 -11.81
N ALA A 35 -38.20 37.78 -12.37
CA ALA A 35 -37.91 39.14 -11.97
C ALA A 35 -38.98 40.16 -12.44
N GLY A 36 -39.10 41.25 -11.69
CA GLY A 36 -39.86 42.47 -12.00
C GLY A 36 -39.45 43.63 -11.07
N PRO A 37 -39.68 44.91 -11.42
CA PRO A 37 -38.59 45.86 -11.59
C PRO A 37 -38.39 46.92 -10.49
N ILE A 38 -37.25 47.59 -10.65
CA ILE A 38 -36.63 48.72 -9.95
C ILE A 38 -37.61 49.86 -9.62
N ASP A 39 -37.48 50.42 -8.41
CA ASP A 39 -37.75 51.85 -8.19
C ASP A 39 -36.72 52.50 -7.25
N ARG A 40 -36.34 53.73 -7.60
CA ARG A 40 -35.30 54.55 -6.95
C ARG A 40 -35.90 55.41 -5.85
N ALA A 41 -35.26 55.47 -4.68
CA ALA A 41 -35.15 56.68 -3.87
C ALA A 41 -34.04 56.49 -2.82
N GLY A 42 -33.08 57.40 -2.79
CA GLY A 42 -31.99 57.38 -1.81
C GLY A 42 -32.44 57.85 -0.43
N GLN A 43 -31.71 57.41 0.58
CA GLN A 43 -31.42 58.18 1.79
C GLN A 43 -30.23 57.55 2.50
N ASP A 44 -29.25 58.41 2.78
CA ASP A 44 -28.06 58.13 3.55
C ASP A 44 -28.43 57.72 4.98
N THR A 45 -28.03 56.52 5.40
CA THR A 45 -27.90 56.17 6.82
C THR A 45 -26.75 55.18 7.00
N GLU A 46 -25.66 55.73 7.54
CA GLU A 46 -24.76 55.13 8.54
C GLU A 46 -24.48 53.62 8.46
N THR A 47 -23.23 53.32 8.11
CA THR A 47 -22.57 52.02 8.25
C THR A 47 -22.71 51.44 9.66
N PRO A 48 -23.35 50.27 9.84
CA PRO A 48 -23.11 49.43 11.00
C PRO A 48 -21.90 48.55 10.70
N LYS A 49 -20.87 48.63 11.55
CA LYS A 49 -19.77 47.66 11.57
C LYS A 49 -20.37 46.26 11.68
N GLN A 50 -20.32 45.48 10.61
CA GLN A 50 -20.47 44.04 10.71
C GLN A 50 -19.22 43.52 11.41
N ASP A 51 -19.40 43.03 12.63
CA ASP A 51 -18.45 42.15 13.26
C ASP A 51 -18.34 40.91 12.36
N ASP A 52 -17.29 40.88 11.54
CA ASP A 52 -16.89 39.67 10.82
C ASP A 52 -16.73 38.54 11.86
N PRO A 53 -17.54 37.47 11.79
CA PRO A 53 -17.28 36.32 12.62
C PRO A 53 -15.95 35.76 12.15
N LYS A 54 -14.89 35.96 12.94
CA LYS A 54 -13.57 35.35 12.77
C LYS A 54 -13.79 33.93 12.27
N GLN A 55 -13.54 33.72 10.99
CA GLN A 55 -13.37 32.38 10.44
C GLN A 55 -12.22 31.80 11.23
N LYS A 56 -12.55 30.95 12.22
CA LYS A 56 -11.62 29.98 12.74
C LYS A 56 -11.27 29.12 11.54
N THR A 57 -10.16 29.47 10.89
CA THR A 57 -9.42 28.52 10.08
C THR A 57 -9.14 27.36 11.01
N ASN A 58 -9.96 26.31 10.92
CA ASN A 58 -9.70 25.05 11.58
C ASN A 58 -8.44 24.49 10.91
N GLU A 59 -7.27 24.96 11.34
CA GLU A 59 -6.04 24.21 11.17
C GLU A 59 -6.30 22.83 11.75
N PRO A 60 -6.03 21.75 11.00
CA PRO A 60 -6.21 20.41 11.53
C PRO A 60 -5.41 20.29 12.81
N GLU A 61 -6.07 19.92 13.92
CA GLU A 61 -5.42 19.71 15.21
C GLU A 61 -4.19 18.83 15.01
N LYS A 62 -3.01 19.36 15.33
CA LYS A 62 -1.74 18.66 15.18
C LYS A 62 -1.79 17.40 16.06
N VAL A 63 -1.87 16.23 15.43
CA VAL A 63 -1.90 14.96 16.15
C VAL A 63 -0.62 14.82 16.98
N THR A 64 -0.77 14.41 18.24
CA THR A 64 0.34 14.13 19.16
C THR A 64 0.09 12.82 19.89
N TRP A 65 1.16 12.13 20.30
CA TRP A 65 1.04 10.99 21.20
C TRP A 65 0.32 11.40 22.50
N PRO A 66 -0.52 10.53 23.08
CA PRO A 66 -1.18 10.84 24.35
C PRO A 66 -0.16 11.21 25.44
N ALA A 67 -0.42 12.32 26.13
CA ALA A 67 0.50 12.83 27.13
C ALA A 67 0.61 11.88 28.33
N ILE A 68 1.84 11.45 28.65
CA ILE A 68 2.12 10.64 29.84
C ILE A 68 3.28 11.26 30.64
N LYS A 69 3.21 11.11 31.97
CA LYS A 69 4.23 11.65 32.88
C LYS A 69 5.61 11.08 32.54
N PRO A 70 6.71 11.86 32.57
CA PRO A 70 8.06 11.38 32.29
C PRO A 70 8.48 10.16 33.12
N VAL A 71 8.02 10.09 34.36
CA VAL A 71 8.25 8.93 35.24
C VAL A 71 7.67 7.64 34.64
N ARG A 72 6.51 7.71 33.98
CA ARG A 72 5.90 6.54 33.31
C ARG A 72 6.68 6.11 32.08
N LEU A 73 7.27 7.05 31.34
CA LEU A 73 8.18 6.75 30.23
C LEU A 73 9.45 6.04 30.72
N SER A 74 10.04 6.49 31.83
CA SER A 74 11.19 5.82 32.45
C SER A 74 10.83 4.39 32.89
N ILE A 75 9.70 4.22 33.57
CA ILE A 75 9.22 2.89 33.98
C ILE A 75 8.99 2.01 32.75
N THR A 76 8.44 2.55 31.66
CA THR A 76 8.24 1.80 30.41
C THR A 76 9.58 1.26 29.89
N LYS A 77 10.62 2.11 29.84
CA LYS A 77 11.96 1.72 29.43
C LYS A 77 12.54 0.59 30.29
N ASP A 78 12.37 0.69 31.61
CA ASP A 78 12.85 -0.33 32.57
C ASP A 78 12.08 -1.66 32.46
N LYS A 79 10.83 -1.61 31.98
CA LYS A 79 9.97 -2.79 31.79
C LYS A 79 10.18 -3.50 30.47
N ILE A 80 10.75 -2.87 29.45
CA ILE A 80 10.98 -3.49 28.13
C ILE A 80 11.77 -4.81 28.23
N PRO A 81 12.93 -4.90 28.92
CA PRO A 81 13.66 -6.18 29.04
C PRO A 81 12.88 -7.26 29.79
N GLN A 82 11.91 -6.86 30.63
CA GLN A 82 11.10 -7.77 31.44
C GLN A 82 10.02 -8.47 30.60
N LEU A 83 9.69 -7.98 29.40
CA LEU A 83 8.72 -8.58 28.49
C LEU A 83 9.12 -9.99 28.03
N VAL A 84 10.42 -10.28 27.99
CA VAL A 84 10.96 -11.60 27.61
C VAL A 84 11.64 -12.31 28.78
N HIS A 85 11.30 -11.94 30.00
CA HIS A 85 11.86 -12.55 31.20
C HIS A 85 11.42 -14.03 31.33
N LYS A 86 12.26 -14.88 31.93
CA LYS A 86 11.96 -16.31 32.10
C LYS A 86 10.68 -16.55 32.93
N ASN A 87 10.49 -15.75 33.98
CA ASN A 87 9.30 -15.80 34.83
C ASN A 87 8.10 -15.14 34.15
N GLU A 88 7.03 -15.92 33.93
CA GLU A 88 5.77 -15.49 33.34
C GLU A 88 5.09 -14.35 34.11
N LYS A 89 5.05 -14.41 35.44
CA LYS A 89 4.46 -13.33 36.24
C LYS A 89 5.16 -12.00 36.03
N THR A 90 6.47 -12.02 35.77
CA THR A 90 7.25 -10.81 35.48
C THR A 90 6.89 -10.24 34.11
N ARG A 91 6.74 -11.10 33.09
CA ARG A 91 6.32 -10.70 31.75
C ARG A 91 4.93 -10.07 31.76
N GLU A 92 3.97 -10.73 32.39
CA GLU A 92 2.58 -10.25 32.47
C GLU A 92 2.48 -8.92 33.22
N LYS A 93 3.21 -8.76 34.34
CA LYS A 93 3.25 -7.49 35.07
C LYS A 93 3.86 -6.36 34.23
N ALA A 94 4.95 -6.63 33.52
CA ALA A 94 5.59 -5.65 32.64
C ALA A 94 4.63 -5.21 31.52
N LYS A 95 4.02 -6.19 30.86
CA LYS A 95 3.02 -5.96 29.80
C LYS A 95 1.82 -5.18 30.31
N ALA A 96 1.20 -5.59 31.42
CA ALA A 96 0.06 -4.89 32.00
C ALA A 96 0.39 -3.44 32.38
N THR A 97 1.62 -3.19 32.86
CA THR A 97 2.09 -1.83 33.17
C THR A 97 2.15 -0.97 31.91
N ILE A 98 2.78 -1.48 30.84
CA ILE A 98 2.93 -0.74 29.57
C ILE A 98 1.57 -0.52 28.91
N VAL A 99 0.74 -1.56 28.84
CA VAL A 99 -0.64 -1.48 28.31
C VAL A 99 -1.48 -0.48 29.09
N GLY A 100 -1.37 -0.44 30.42
CA GLY A 100 -2.09 0.52 31.27
C GLY A 100 -1.65 1.97 31.09
N TYR A 101 -0.49 2.23 30.50
CA TYR A 101 -0.05 3.59 30.15
C TYR A 101 -0.51 4.02 28.74
N GLY A 102 -0.92 3.08 27.89
CA GLY A 102 -1.51 3.34 26.58
C GLY A 102 -0.53 3.84 25.52
N ALA A 103 -1.08 4.41 24.45
CA ALA A 103 -0.32 4.83 23.26
C ALA A 103 0.74 5.92 23.52
N GLY A 104 0.68 6.62 24.65
CA GLY A 104 1.74 7.56 25.05
C GLY A 104 3.11 6.89 25.24
N CYS A 105 3.16 5.57 25.42
CA CYS A 105 4.39 4.78 25.48
C CYS A 105 4.99 4.48 24.09
N ALA A 106 4.26 4.72 22.99
CA ALA A 106 4.68 4.31 21.65
C ALA A 106 6.08 4.84 21.26
N PRO A 107 6.48 6.09 21.53
CA PRO A 107 7.83 6.57 21.21
C PRO A 107 8.94 5.72 21.85
N VAL A 108 8.76 5.32 23.12
CA VAL A 108 9.75 4.51 23.85
C VAL A 108 9.80 3.08 23.31
N LEU A 109 8.66 2.54 22.89
CA LEU A 109 8.57 1.21 22.31
C LEU A 109 9.15 1.16 20.89
N LEU A 110 8.88 2.19 20.08
CA LEU A 110 9.49 2.38 18.75
C LEU A 110 10.99 2.57 18.87
N ASP A 111 11.46 3.37 19.84
CA ASP A 111 12.90 3.53 20.11
C ASP A 111 13.57 2.18 20.42
N ALA A 112 12.88 1.31 21.16
CA ALA A 112 13.37 -0.02 21.50
C ALA A 112 13.44 -1.01 20.32
N LEU A 113 12.73 -0.78 19.21
CA LEU A 113 12.74 -1.59 17.99
C LEU A 113 14.01 -1.38 17.14
N LYS A 114 15.19 -1.62 17.70
CA LYS A 114 16.47 -1.46 16.98
C LYS A 114 17.05 -2.78 16.47
N HIS A 115 17.96 -2.68 15.51
CA HIS A 115 18.73 -3.83 15.03
C HIS A 115 19.47 -4.53 16.20
N GLY A 116 19.57 -5.87 16.15
CA GLY A 116 20.24 -6.68 17.16
C GLY A 116 19.40 -7.01 18.40
N GLN A 117 18.13 -6.58 18.45
CA GLN A 117 17.20 -7.01 19.50
C GLN A 117 16.83 -8.49 19.34
N LYS A 118 16.49 -9.12 20.47
CA LYS A 118 16.01 -10.51 20.49
C LYS A 118 14.70 -10.61 19.71
N PRO A 119 14.51 -11.61 18.82
CA PRO A 119 13.27 -11.79 18.08
C PRO A 119 12.03 -11.86 18.95
N GLU A 120 12.12 -12.51 20.12
CA GLU A 120 11.01 -12.62 21.07
C GLU A 120 10.63 -11.25 21.64
N LEU A 121 11.62 -10.36 21.83
CA LEU A 121 11.37 -9.02 22.34
C LEU A 121 10.72 -8.15 21.25
N VAL A 122 11.23 -8.23 20.02
CA VAL A 122 10.62 -7.54 18.88
C VAL A 122 9.16 -7.98 18.69
N ALA A 123 8.88 -9.28 18.79
CA ALA A 123 7.51 -9.81 18.69
C ALA A 123 6.58 -9.26 19.80
N GLU A 124 7.04 -9.19 21.05
CA GLU A 124 6.22 -8.63 22.14
C GLU A 124 6.06 -7.10 22.01
N LEU A 125 7.11 -6.37 21.60
CA LEU A 125 7.03 -4.92 21.38
C LEU A 125 6.04 -4.58 20.28
N THR A 126 6.14 -5.25 19.13
CA THR A 126 5.24 -5.04 17.98
C THR A 126 3.80 -5.41 18.33
N LYS A 127 3.57 -6.49 19.09
CA LYS A 127 2.24 -6.86 19.59
C LYS A 127 1.62 -5.81 20.51
N ILE A 128 2.42 -5.23 21.41
CA ILE A 128 1.94 -4.15 22.29
C ILE A 128 1.65 -2.89 21.48
N LEU A 129 2.55 -2.50 20.58
CA LEU A 129 2.35 -1.35 19.69
C LEU A 129 1.08 -1.53 18.85
N ASP A 130 0.86 -2.71 18.26
CA ASP A 130 -0.35 -3.02 17.48
C ASP A 130 -1.65 -2.88 18.29
N GLY A 131 -1.61 -3.13 19.60
CA GLY A 131 -2.74 -2.87 20.49
C GLY A 131 -3.05 -1.39 20.71
N PHE A 132 -2.12 -0.49 20.36
CA PHE A 132 -2.26 0.96 20.47
C PHE A 132 -2.42 1.67 19.13
N MET A 133 -1.99 1.06 18.03
CA MET A 133 -1.92 1.73 16.73
C MET A 133 -3.33 1.96 16.16
N GLU A 134 -3.58 3.20 15.78
CA GLU A 134 -4.81 3.67 15.14
C GLU A 134 -4.45 4.54 13.94
N LYS A 135 -5.39 4.70 12.99
CA LYS A 135 -5.17 5.48 11.76
C LYS A 135 -4.70 6.91 12.03
N GLN A 136 -5.15 7.52 13.12
CA GLN A 136 -4.75 8.88 13.49
C GLN A 136 -3.24 9.02 13.80
N TYR A 137 -2.57 7.94 14.22
CA TYR A 137 -1.15 7.99 14.57
C TYR A 137 -0.20 7.83 13.37
N VAL A 138 -0.72 7.65 12.16
CA VAL A 138 0.11 7.48 10.96
C VAL A 138 1.13 8.62 10.75
N PRO A 139 0.77 9.92 10.88
CA PRO A 139 1.75 11.00 10.76
C PRO A 139 2.85 10.96 11.83
N LEU A 140 2.54 10.42 13.02
CA LEU A 140 3.53 10.25 14.08
C LEU A 140 4.47 9.09 13.77
N LEU A 141 3.97 7.98 13.24
CA LEU A 141 4.81 6.86 12.79
C LEU A 141 5.76 7.29 11.68
N GLU A 142 5.29 8.10 10.74
CA GLU A 142 6.14 8.64 9.67
C GLU A 142 7.25 9.56 10.22
N ALA A 143 6.97 10.33 11.28
CA ALA A 143 7.97 11.16 11.93
C ALA A 143 9.06 10.36 12.68
N GLU A 144 8.76 9.11 13.08
CA GLU A 144 9.68 8.20 13.77
C GLU A 144 10.57 7.39 12.81
N TRP A 145 10.34 7.50 11.50
CA TRP A 145 11.14 6.83 10.46
C TRP A 145 12.58 7.37 10.46
N THR A 146 13.56 6.47 10.59
CA THR A 146 14.99 6.87 10.55
C THR A 146 15.63 6.55 9.20
N GLY A 147 15.13 5.53 8.50
CA GLY A 147 15.69 5.03 7.24
C GLY A 147 16.99 4.25 7.42
N THR A 148 17.35 3.94 8.67
CA THR A 148 18.59 3.23 9.04
C THR A 148 18.33 2.03 9.94
N ASP A 149 17.26 2.05 10.75
CA ASP A 149 16.96 0.98 11.71
C ASP A 149 15.96 -0.01 11.10
N GLU A 150 16.49 -1.08 10.50
CA GLU A 150 15.71 -2.07 9.75
C GLU A 150 14.46 -2.57 10.51
N VAL A 151 14.58 -2.84 11.81
CA VAL A 151 13.47 -3.38 12.63
C VAL A 151 12.38 -2.34 12.87
N ARG A 152 12.76 -1.10 13.20
CA ARG A 152 11.84 0.01 13.45
C ARG A 152 11.14 0.40 12.15
N ASP A 153 11.93 0.61 11.11
CA ASP A 153 11.47 1.04 9.81
C ASP A 153 10.55 -0.01 9.17
N ALA A 154 10.86 -1.31 9.30
CA ALA A 154 9.98 -2.38 8.86
C ALA A 154 8.63 -2.37 9.57
N TYR A 155 8.62 -2.10 10.89
CA TYR A 155 7.37 -1.95 11.64
C TYR A 155 6.56 -0.74 11.18
N ILE A 156 7.21 0.42 11.03
CA ILE A 156 6.58 1.67 10.60
C ILE A 156 5.93 1.49 9.22
N ILE A 157 6.71 1.05 8.22
CA ILE A 157 6.22 0.98 6.84
C ILE A 157 5.11 -0.08 6.67
N SER A 158 5.20 -1.22 7.36
CA SER A 158 4.17 -2.24 7.33
C SER A 158 2.88 -1.80 8.03
N THR A 159 3.01 -1.05 9.13
CA THR A 159 1.86 -0.49 9.86
C THR A 159 1.15 0.58 9.04
N ILE A 160 1.89 1.50 8.42
CA ILE A 160 1.30 2.55 7.58
C ILE A 160 0.63 1.94 6.35
N LYS A 161 1.29 0.96 5.71
CA LYS A 161 0.67 0.18 4.62
C LYS A 161 -0.64 -0.49 5.07
N ARG A 162 -0.67 -1.13 6.25
CA ARG A 162 -1.86 -1.80 6.79
C ARG A 162 -3.03 -0.84 6.97
N PHE A 163 -2.78 0.41 7.36
CA PHE A 163 -3.84 1.40 7.50
C PHE A 163 -4.37 1.92 6.15
N GLY A 164 -3.56 1.88 5.10
CA GLY A 164 -3.95 2.25 3.74
C GLY A 164 -4.43 3.70 3.61
N VAL A 165 -3.88 4.60 4.43
CA VAL A 165 -4.20 6.03 4.36
C VAL A 165 -3.47 6.62 3.15
N GLU A 166 -4.17 7.42 2.36
CA GLU A 166 -3.58 8.14 1.23
C GLU A 166 -2.65 9.27 1.70
N GLY A 167 -1.77 9.75 0.83
CA GLY A 167 -0.86 10.86 1.15
C GLY A 167 0.51 10.46 1.70
N HIS A 168 0.79 9.17 1.91
CA HIS A 168 2.08 8.66 2.41
C HIS A 168 3.01 8.12 1.31
N GLY A 169 2.76 8.48 0.04
CA GLY A 169 3.57 8.04 -1.09
C GLY A 169 5.05 8.38 -0.95
N GLU A 170 5.39 9.53 -0.37
CA GLU A 170 6.77 9.95 -0.17
C GLU A 170 7.55 9.05 0.81
N LEU A 171 6.91 8.61 1.89
CA LEU A 171 7.53 7.64 2.80
C LEU A 171 7.81 6.32 2.08
N PHE A 172 6.85 5.80 1.32
CA PHE A 172 7.07 4.57 0.59
C PHE A 172 8.12 4.73 -0.52
N ALA A 173 8.20 5.88 -1.18
CA ALA A 173 9.26 6.18 -2.13
C ALA A 173 10.65 6.17 -1.46
N LYS A 174 10.79 6.72 -0.25
CA LYS A 174 12.03 6.57 0.55
C LYS A 174 12.31 5.11 0.88
N GLY A 175 11.27 4.33 1.18
CA GLY A 175 11.38 2.90 1.43
C GLY A 175 11.90 2.08 0.24
N LEU A 176 11.69 2.52 -1.01
CA LEU A 176 12.19 1.83 -2.20
C LEU A 176 13.72 1.76 -2.28
N VAL A 177 14.43 2.71 -1.68
CA VAL A 177 15.90 2.76 -1.69
C VAL A 177 16.52 2.27 -0.38
N HIS A 178 15.71 1.72 0.52
CA HIS A 178 16.17 1.21 1.81
C HIS A 178 17.12 0.00 1.66
N GLY A 179 18.08 -0.16 2.56
CA GLY A 179 19.07 -1.25 2.52
C GLY A 179 18.45 -2.64 2.69
N ASP A 180 17.43 -2.76 3.55
CA ASP A 180 16.67 -3.99 3.78
C ASP A 180 15.72 -4.31 2.60
N PRO A 181 15.87 -5.47 1.94
CA PRO A 181 14.95 -5.93 0.89
C PRO A 181 13.47 -6.04 1.32
N ALA A 182 13.18 -6.39 2.57
CA ALA A 182 11.81 -6.54 3.05
C ALA A 182 11.07 -5.19 3.12
N ILE A 183 11.79 -4.13 3.48
CA ILE A 183 11.27 -2.76 3.45
C ILE A 183 11.03 -2.31 2.02
N ARG A 184 11.97 -2.54 1.10
CA ARG A 184 11.79 -2.21 -0.32
C ARG A 184 10.57 -2.90 -0.92
N GLU A 185 10.38 -4.17 -0.61
CA GLU A 185 9.22 -4.93 -1.05
C GLU A 185 7.92 -4.39 -0.46
N THR A 186 7.91 -4.07 0.84
CA THR A 186 6.72 -3.50 1.49
C THR A 186 6.35 -2.14 0.89
N ALA A 187 7.35 -1.28 0.66
CA ALA A 187 7.21 -0.01 -0.04
C ALA A 187 6.65 -0.18 -1.45
N THR A 188 7.18 -1.16 -2.19
CA THR A 188 6.75 -1.47 -3.56
C THR A 188 5.25 -1.79 -3.60
N TYR A 189 4.79 -2.71 -2.75
CA TYR A 189 3.36 -3.05 -2.71
C TYR A 189 2.51 -1.88 -2.22
N ALA A 190 2.99 -1.11 -1.25
CA ALA A 190 2.24 0.04 -0.74
C ALA A 190 2.02 1.10 -1.83
N LEU A 191 3.06 1.48 -2.57
CA LEU A 191 2.96 2.42 -3.69
C LEU A 191 2.02 1.88 -4.78
N ALA A 192 2.12 0.59 -5.11
CA ALA A 192 1.24 -0.02 -6.10
C ALA A 192 -0.24 0.04 -5.68
N MET A 193 -0.54 -0.24 -4.41
CA MET A 193 -1.90 -0.12 -3.86
C MET A 193 -2.42 1.32 -3.81
N LEU A 194 -1.52 2.31 -3.78
CA LEU A 194 -1.84 3.74 -3.93
C LEU A 194 -1.99 4.18 -5.39
N GLY A 195 -1.69 3.31 -6.36
CA GLY A 195 -1.65 3.68 -7.78
C GLY A 195 -0.45 4.55 -8.17
N ASP A 196 0.60 4.56 -7.34
CA ASP A 196 1.80 5.34 -7.58
C ASP A 196 2.77 4.57 -8.49
N GLU A 197 3.00 5.11 -9.68
CA GLU A 197 3.78 4.49 -10.75
C GLU A 197 5.26 4.28 -10.40
N ARG A 198 5.77 4.92 -9.33
CA ARG A 198 7.10 4.61 -8.77
C ARG A 198 7.25 3.14 -8.37
N ALA A 199 6.14 2.42 -8.16
CA ALA A 199 6.14 0.99 -7.91
C ALA A 199 6.46 0.11 -9.13
N LEU A 200 6.32 0.61 -10.37
CA LEU A 200 6.38 -0.21 -11.58
C LEU A 200 7.73 -0.93 -11.75
N HIS A 201 8.84 -0.20 -11.62
CA HIS A 201 10.16 -0.80 -11.79
C HIS A 201 10.49 -1.84 -10.70
N PRO A 202 10.30 -1.56 -9.40
CA PRO A 202 10.43 -2.59 -8.36
C PRO A 202 9.50 -3.80 -8.55
N LEU A 203 8.25 -3.59 -8.99
CA LEU A 203 7.33 -4.69 -9.30
C LEU A 203 7.81 -5.53 -10.48
N LEU A 204 8.42 -4.92 -11.49
CA LEU A 204 9.01 -5.63 -12.63
C LEU A 204 10.11 -6.58 -12.15
N LEU A 205 10.99 -6.12 -11.27
CA LEU A 205 12.04 -6.95 -10.67
C LEU A 205 11.43 -8.09 -9.83
N LEU A 206 10.40 -7.83 -9.03
CA LEU A 206 9.70 -8.88 -8.26
C LEU A 206 9.04 -9.92 -9.17
N ALA A 207 8.40 -9.49 -10.26
CA ALA A 207 7.75 -10.35 -11.24
C ALA A 207 8.74 -11.16 -12.09
N ARG A 208 9.98 -10.69 -12.19
CA ARG A 208 11.08 -11.42 -12.82
C ARG A 208 11.68 -12.46 -11.88
N ASP A 209 12.05 -12.02 -10.67
CA ASP A 209 12.95 -12.77 -9.79
C ASP A 209 12.20 -13.66 -8.78
N SER A 210 10.89 -13.44 -8.56
CA SER A 210 10.15 -14.11 -7.48
C SER A 210 8.69 -14.44 -7.83
N TRP A 211 8.35 -14.58 -9.12
CA TRP A 211 6.97 -14.81 -9.56
C TRP A 211 6.30 -16.05 -8.95
N GLU A 212 6.99 -17.17 -8.87
CA GLU A 212 6.39 -18.42 -8.36
C GLU A 212 5.94 -18.30 -6.90
N GLU A 213 6.71 -17.55 -6.09
CA GLU A 213 6.42 -17.32 -4.67
C GLU A 213 5.42 -16.16 -4.47
N LYS A 214 5.48 -15.13 -5.32
CA LYS A 214 4.85 -13.82 -5.05
C LYS A 214 3.79 -13.39 -6.06
N ASN A 215 3.43 -14.23 -7.03
CA ASN A 215 2.47 -13.86 -8.08
C ASN A 215 1.14 -13.34 -7.52
N TYR A 216 0.66 -13.89 -6.40
CA TYR A 216 -0.60 -13.50 -5.80
C TYR A 216 -0.52 -12.05 -5.30
N GLN A 217 0.50 -11.73 -4.51
CA GLN A 217 0.72 -10.39 -3.94
C GLN A 217 0.97 -9.35 -5.03
N ILE A 218 1.76 -9.70 -6.06
CA ILE A 218 2.00 -8.81 -7.21
C ILE A 218 0.67 -8.50 -7.90
N ARG A 219 -0.15 -9.51 -8.21
CA ARG A 219 -1.42 -9.32 -8.91
C ARG A 219 -2.46 -8.56 -8.10
N GLU A 220 -2.49 -8.72 -6.78
CA GLU A 220 -3.38 -7.94 -5.91
C GLU A 220 -3.01 -6.46 -5.87
N ALA A 221 -1.73 -6.12 -6.01
CA ALA A 221 -1.26 -4.74 -5.93
C ALA A 221 -1.40 -3.96 -7.25
N LEU A 222 -1.46 -4.64 -8.40
CA LEU A 222 -1.48 -4.03 -9.74
C LEU A 222 -2.77 -3.28 -10.17
N PRO A 223 -4.00 -3.59 -9.71
CA PRO A 223 -5.21 -2.98 -10.28
C PRO A 223 -5.25 -1.46 -10.21
N LYS A 224 -4.65 -0.87 -9.16
CA LYS A 224 -4.58 0.58 -8.95
C LYS A 224 -3.56 1.27 -9.85
N LEU A 225 -2.62 0.52 -10.44
CA LEU A 225 -1.66 0.98 -11.44
C LEU A 225 -2.20 0.89 -12.87
N LYS A 226 -3.48 0.51 -13.05
CA LYS A 226 -4.08 0.43 -14.38
C LYS A 226 -4.35 1.83 -14.94
N SER A 227 -3.36 2.37 -15.67
CA SER A 227 -3.41 3.67 -16.32
C SER A 227 -2.80 3.61 -17.74
N GLU A 228 -3.09 4.62 -18.57
CA GLU A 228 -2.43 4.78 -19.87
C GLU A 228 -0.92 4.96 -19.73
N THR A 229 -0.48 5.72 -18.71
CA THR A 229 0.93 6.00 -18.46
C THR A 229 1.70 4.73 -18.05
N SER A 230 1.16 3.97 -17.10
CA SER A 230 1.70 2.67 -16.68
C SER A 230 1.72 1.67 -17.83
N THR A 231 0.66 1.65 -18.65
CA THR A 231 0.60 0.80 -19.84
C THR A 231 1.69 1.16 -20.85
N LYS A 232 1.87 2.45 -21.14
CA LYS A 232 2.92 2.94 -22.05
C LYS A 232 4.31 2.57 -21.55
N TRP A 233 4.56 2.74 -20.24
CA TRP A 233 5.83 2.37 -19.63
C TRP A 233 6.11 0.87 -19.79
N LEU A 234 5.13 0.01 -19.48
CA LEU A 234 5.24 -1.43 -19.63
C LEU A 234 5.42 -1.84 -21.10
N VAL A 235 4.71 -1.24 -22.04
CA VAL A 235 4.86 -1.54 -23.48
C VAL A 235 6.27 -1.20 -23.99
N ASN A 236 6.86 -0.10 -23.55
CA ASN A 236 8.24 0.23 -23.89
C ASN A 236 9.21 -0.82 -23.34
N HIS A 237 9.03 -1.23 -22.08
CA HIS A 237 9.82 -2.30 -21.47
C HIS A 237 9.65 -3.64 -22.17
N LEU A 238 8.46 -3.94 -22.70
CA LEU A 238 8.19 -5.14 -23.48
C LEU A 238 8.96 -5.15 -24.80
N ALA A 239 9.12 -3.99 -25.44
CA ALA A 239 9.83 -3.86 -26.71
C ALA A 239 11.35 -3.97 -26.52
N GLU A 240 11.89 -3.26 -25.53
CA GLU A 240 13.33 -3.09 -25.33
C GLU A 240 13.95 -4.15 -24.40
N GLY A 241 13.14 -4.83 -23.60
CA GLY A 241 13.62 -5.78 -22.59
C GLY A 241 14.12 -7.11 -23.16
N GLU A 242 14.99 -7.74 -22.39
CA GLU A 242 15.42 -9.13 -22.61
C GLU A 242 14.30 -10.13 -22.30
N ILE A 243 14.46 -11.40 -22.67
CA ILE A 243 13.42 -12.44 -22.52
C ILE A 243 12.79 -12.45 -21.11
N ALA A 244 13.61 -12.37 -20.06
CA ALA A 244 13.14 -12.38 -18.67
C ALA A 244 12.31 -11.13 -18.33
N ASP A 245 12.74 -9.96 -18.78
CA ASP A 245 12.03 -8.69 -18.55
C ASP A 245 10.74 -8.65 -19.37
N ARG A 246 10.71 -9.20 -20.59
CA ARG A 246 9.49 -9.35 -21.41
C ARG A 246 8.45 -10.22 -20.71
N ILE A 247 8.88 -11.36 -20.16
CA ILE A 247 8.01 -12.26 -19.39
C ILE A 247 7.45 -11.52 -18.16
N ALA A 248 8.29 -10.85 -17.39
CA ALA A 248 7.86 -10.06 -16.24
C ALA A 248 6.89 -8.95 -16.64
N THR A 249 7.15 -8.28 -17.76
CA THR A 249 6.29 -7.22 -18.30
C THR A 249 4.91 -7.74 -18.68
N LEU A 250 4.83 -8.88 -19.39
CA LEU A 250 3.55 -9.52 -19.72
C LEU A 250 2.75 -9.89 -18.47
N ARG A 251 3.43 -10.38 -17.43
CA ARG A 251 2.83 -10.69 -16.13
C ARG A 251 2.24 -9.47 -15.44
N LEU A 252 2.88 -8.30 -15.54
CA LEU A 252 2.35 -7.05 -15.01
C LEU A 252 1.20 -6.50 -15.86
N LEU A 253 1.36 -6.52 -17.19
CA LEU A 253 0.37 -6.05 -18.16
C LEU A 253 -0.98 -6.78 -18.02
N HIS A 254 -0.97 -8.05 -17.61
CA HIS A 254 -2.19 -8.79 -17.27
C HIS A 254 -3.19 -7.98 -16.42
N SER A 255 -2.71 -7.31 -15.36
CA SER A 255 -3.58 -6.62 -14.39
C SER A 255 -3.46 -5.09 -14.44
N ALA A 256 -2.33 -4.55 -14.89
CA ALA A 256 -2.10 -3.11 -15.01
C ALA A 256 -2.26 -2.56 -16.44
N GLY A 257 -2.35 -3.42 -17.47
CA GLY A 257 -2.48 -2.98 -18.85
C GLY A 257 -3.90 -2.50 -19.20
N THR A 258 -3.98 -1.43 -20.00
CA THR A 258 -5.21 -1.06 -20.73
C THR A 258 -5.34 -1.84 -22.04
N LYS A 259 -6.51 -1.79 -22.68
CA LYS A 259 -6.74 -2.48 -23.95
C LYS A 259 -5.85 -1.98 -25.09
N ASP A 260 -5.24 -0.81 -24.95
CA ASP A 260 -4.40 -0.20 -25.98
C ASP A 260 -3.10 -0.98 -26.22
N CYS A 261 -2.61 -1.73 -25.22
CA CYS A 261 -1.41 -2.55 -25.37
C CYS A 261 -1.64 -3.87 -26.12
N VAL A 262 -2.89 -4.22 -26.49
CA VAL A 262 -3.20 -5.46 -27.23
C VAL A 262 -2.40 -5.54 -28.53
N ARG A 263 -2.23 -4.42 -29.24
CA ARG A 263 -1.42 -4.37 -30.48
C ARG A 263 0.05 -4.66 -30.24
N ALA A 264 0.59 -4.30 -29.08
CA ALA A 264 1.98 -4.58 -28.72
C ALA A 264 2.18 -6.04 -28.26
N ILE A 265 1.15 -6.64 -27.65
CA ILE A 265 1.21 -8.03 -27.16
C ILE A 265 0.95 -9.04 -28.28
N ALA A 266 0.06 -8.73 -29.23
CA ALA A 266 -0.39 -9.67 -30.26
C ALA A 266 0.76 -10.34 -31.05
N PRO A 267 1.83 -9.65 -31.49
CA PRO A 267 2.97 -10.29 -32.18
C PRO A 267 3.70 -11.33 -31.31
N LEU A 268 3.61 -11.23 -29.98
CA LEU A 268 4.27 -12.16 -29.06
C LEU A 268 3.57 -13.53 -28.98
N LEU A 269 2.39 -13.66 -29.56
CA LEU A 269 1.75 -14.96 -29.79
C LEU A 269 2.56 -15.83 -30.78
N ASP A 270 3.44 -15.22 -31.57
CA ASP A 270 4.38 -15.85 -32.50
C ASP A 270 5.83 -15.89 -32.01
N ALA A 271 6.08 -15.47 -30.76
CA ALA A 271 7.42 -15.48 -30.20
C ALA A 271 8.04 -16.88 -30.24
N LYS A 272 9.35 -16.96 -30.48
CA LYS A 272 10.10 -18.23 -30.51
C LYS A 272 10.02 -18.94 -29.14
N GLU A 273 10.10 -18.18 -28.07
CA GLU A 273 10.12 -18.65 -26.70
C GLU A 273 8.71 -19.06 -26.24
N HIS A 274 8.56 -20.32 -25.83
CA HIS A 274 7.28 -20.86 -25.36
C HIS A 274 6.68 -20.05 -24.20
N LEU A 275 7.51 -19.62 -23.24
CA LEU A 275 7.05 -18.85 -22.09
C LEU A 275 6.51 -17.47 -22.49
N ILE A 276 7.11 -16.80 -23.49
CA ILE A 276 6.59 -15.52 -23.99
C ILE A 276 5.20 -15.72 -24.59
N ARG A 277 4.99 -16.75 -25.42
CA ARG A 277 3.67 -17.03 -26.00
C ARG A 277 2.62 -17.32 -24.92
N ALA A 278 2.97 -18.12 -23.91
CA ALA A 278 2.07 -18.46 -22.81
C ALA A 278 1.69 -17.22 -21.98
N GLU A 279 2.65 -16.35 -21.67
CA GLU A 279 2.39 -15.13 -20.91
C GLU A 279 1.69 -14.06 -21.75
N ALA A 280 1.88 -14.04 -23.07
CA ALA A 280 1.10 -13.20 -23.98
C ALA A 280 -0.39 -13.60 -23.97
N VAL A 281 -0.69 -14.90 -24.02
CA VAL A 281 -2.06 -15.40 -23.84
C VAL A 281 -2.62 -14.97 -22.48
N ASN A 282 -1.88 -15.16 -21.39
CA ASN A 282 -2.32 -14.72 -20.06
C ASN A 282 -2.59 -13.22 -20.01
N ALA A 283 -1.68 -12.39 -20.53
CA ALA A 283 -1.84 -10.95 -20.55
C ALA A 283 -3.11 -10.54 -21.30
N LEU A 284 -3.34 -11.09 -22.50
CA LEU A 284 -4.56 -10.82 -23.28
C LEU A 284 -5.83 -11.23 -22.54
N ARG A 285 -5.83 -12.40 -21.88
CA ARG A 285 -6.95 -12.85 -21.03
C ARG A 285 -7.26 -11.85 -19.91
N GLY A 286 -6.24 -11.40 -19.18
CA GLY A 286 -6.42 -10.42 -18.10
C GLY A 286 -6.90 -9.06 -18.62
N ILE A 287 -6.32 -8.57 -19.71
CA ILE A 287 -6.63 -7.23 -20.26
C ILE A 287 -8.02 -7.18 -20.89
N MET A 288 -8.38 -8.19 -21.68
CA MET A 288 -9.59 -8.18 -22.50
C MET A 288 -10.80 -8.76 -21.78
N ASP A 289 -10.59 -9.85 -21.03
CA ASP A 289 -11.67 -10.63 -20.42
C ASP A 289 -11.71 -10.47 -18.89
N GLY A 290 -10.64 -9.97 -18.26
CA GLY A 290 -10.52 -9.90 -16.80
C GLY A 290 -10.29 -11.26 -16.15
N ASP A 291 -9.99 -12.28 -16.95
CA ASP A 291 -9.78 -13.64 -16.49
C ASP A 291 -8.44 -13.78 -15.75
N PRO A 292 -8.36 -14.63 -14.70
CA PRO A 292 -7.10 -14.95 -14.08
C PRO A 292 -6.19 -15.71 -15.07
N PRO A 293 -4.86 -15.62 -14.91
CA PRO A 293 -3.95 -16.30 -15.80
C PRO A 293 -3.93 -17.79 -15.47
N PHE A 294 -3.65 -18.59 -16.48
CA PHE A 294 -3.50 -20.02 -16.29
C PHE A 294 -2.28 -20.31 -15.40
N ARG A 295 -2.48 -21.08 -14.32
CA ARG A 295 -1.38 -21.51 -13.43
C ARG A 295 -0.40 -22.43 -14.14
N LYS A 296 -0.91 -23.29 -15.01
CA LYS A 296 -0.11 -24.20 -15.83
C LYS A 296 -0.83 -24.42 -17.15
N LEU A 297 -0.26 -23.89 -18.22
CA LEU A 297 -0.76 -24.13 -19.57
C LEU A 297 0.00 -25.33 -20.14
N SER A 298 -0.72 -26.42 -20.46
CA SER A 298 -0.10 -27.49 -21.23
C SER A 298 0.24 -27.01 -22.64
N VAL A 299 1.20 -27.66 -23.30
CA VAL A 299 1.60 -27.30 -24.68
C VAL A 299 0.40 -27.33 -25.64
N PHE A 300 -0.46 -28.35 -25.53
CA PHE A 300 -1.66 -28.47 -26.36
C PHE A 300 -2.65 -27.32 -26.11
N GLN A 301 -2.96 -27.02 -24.86
CA GLN A 301 -3.84 -25.89 -24.51
C GLN A 301 -3.24 -24.55 -24.96
N ALA A 302 -1.92 -24.39 -24.85
CA ALA A 302 -1.24 -23.19 -25.31
C ALA A 302 -1.44 -22.98 -26.81
N ILE A 303 -1.29 -24.03 -27.63
CA ILE A 303 -1.51 -23.96 -29.09
C ILE A 303 -2.97 -23.55 -29.40
N GLU A 304 -3.94 -24.15 -28.72
CA GLU A 304 -5.35 -23.81 -28.91
C GLU A 304 -5.68 -22.38 -28.52
N GLU A 305 -5.22 -21.94 -27.34
CA GLU A 305 -5.44 -20.57 -26.86
C GLU A 305 -4.75 -19.54 -27.77
N ILE A 306 -3.52 -19.81 -28.23
CA ILE A 306 -2.82 -18.96 -29.19
C ILE A 306 -3.64 -18.82 -30.48
N LYS A 307 -4.17 -19.92 -31.03
CA LYS A 307 -5.00 -19.88 -32.24
C LYS A 307 -6.28 -19.04 -32.04
N LYS A 308 -6.94 -19.20 -30.89
CA LYS A 308 -8.14 -18.40 -30.53
C LYS A 308 -7.80 -16.92 -30.44
N TRP A 309 -6.72 -16.57 -29.75
CA TRP A 309 -6.32 -15.18 -29.56
C TRP A 309 -5.93 -14.53 -30.86
N LYS A 310 -5.14 -15.18 -31.71
CA LYS A 310 -4.79 -14.71 -33.05
C LYS A 310 -6.00 -14.34 -33.90
N ALA A 311 -6.99 -15.23 -33.95
CA ALA A 311 -8.24 -14.96 -34.65
C ALA A 311 -9.00 -13.75 -34.09
N ARG A 312 -8.92 -13.51 -32.78
CA ARG A 312 -9.61 -12.40 -32.09
C ARG A 312 -8.89 -11.07 -32.22
N VAL A 313 -7.55 -11.06 -32.21
CA VAL A 313 -6.74 -9.83 -32.29
C VAL A 313 -6.29 -9.47 -33.72
N GLY A 314 -6.61 -10.33 -34.70
CA GLY A 314 -6.39 -10.06 -36.12
C GLY A 314 -4.92 -10.20 -36.55
N THR A 315 -4.24 -11.24 -36.05
CA THR A 315 -2.83 -11.56 -36.36
C THR A 315 -2.65 -12.99 -36.84
#